data_AF-A0A5Q4GFU3-F1
#
_entry.id   AF-A0A5Q4GFU3-F1
#
_cell.length_a   1.000
_cell.length_b   1.000
_cell.length_c   1.000
_cell.angle_alpha   90.00
_cell.angle_beta   90.00
_cell.angle_gamma   90.00
#
_symmetry.space_group_name_H-M   'P 1'
#
loop_
_entity.id
_entity.type
_entity.pdbx_description
1 polymer ?
#
loop_
_entity_poly.entity_id
_entity_poly.type
_entity_poly.pdbx_seq_one_letter_code
_entity_poly.pdbx_strand_id
1 'polypeptide(L)'
;MDGQWKRDPRFNWKTDLGLEQTEDHPVVNVTWNDVVAFCQWLSAKEGRNYWLPSEAQWEYACRAGTTTQWYGTDDLYALQEHAWFGANAEGRSHPVGQKLPNAWRLHDIYGNVGEWCADWYDPSYYANSPLEDPQGPELGLSRVRRGDCWTIKGP
;
A
#
# COMPACT_ATOMS: atom_id res chain seq x y z
N MET A 1 -12.42 25.01 -3.30
CA MET A 1 -12.60 23.75 -2.56
C MET A 1 -12.57 24.12 -1.09
N ASP A 2 -13.69 23.98 -0.38
CA ASP A 2 -13.92 24.67 0.90
C ASP A 2 -13.29 23.95 2.11
N GLY A 3 -12.29 23.09 1.86
CA GLY A 3 -11.54 22.35 2.88
C GLY A 3 -12.34 21.34 3.71
N GLN A 4 -13.65 21.21 3.49
CA GLN A 4 -14.50 20.31 4.26
C GLN A 4 -14.50 18.90 3.66
N TRP A 5 -14.05 17.94 4.47
CA TRP A 5 -14.17 16.51 4.16
C TRP A 5 -15.63 16.12 4.06
N LYS A 6 -16.04 15.62 2.90
CA LYS A 6 -17.38 15.09 2.67
C LYS A 6 -17.31 13.58 2.63
N ARG A 7 -18.07 12.91 3.50
CA ARG A 7 -18.25 11.47 3.43
C ARG A 7 -19.01 11.13 2.16
N ASP A 8 -18.40 10.34 1.29
CA ASP A 8 -19.07 9.77 0.13
C ASP A 8 -19.39 8.29 0.45
N PRO A 9 -20.67 7.91 0.53
CA PRO A 9 -21.05 6.55 0.92
C PRO A 9 -20.60 5.49 -0.08
N ARG A 10 -20.13 5.86 -1.29
CA ARG A 10 -19.59 4.89 -2.25
C ARG A 10 -18.21 4.37 -1.83
N PHE A 11 -17.42 5.19 -1.14
CA PHE A 11 -16.07 4.85 -0.69
C PHE A 11 -16.10 4.45 0.78
N ASN A 12 -16.39 3.17 1.01
CA ASN A 12 -16.30 2.57 2.33
C ASN A 12 -16.05 1.05 2.20
N TRP A 13 -15.44 0.46 3.21
CA TRP A 13 -15.06 -0.96 3.24
C TRP A 13 -16.24 -1.94 3.23
N LYS A 14 -17.47 -1.48 3.49
CA LYS A 14 -18.70 -2.30 3.43
C LYS A 14 -19.40 -2.23 2.07
N THR A 15 -18.94 -1.40 1.15
CA THR A 15 -19.53 -1.34 -0.18
C THR A 15 -19.30 -2.67 -0.88
N ASP A 16 -20.37 -3.31 -1.33
CA ASP A 16 -20.28 -4.48 -2.19
C ASP A 16 -19.74 -4.06 -3.57
N LEU A 17 -18.53 -4.51 -3.88
CA LEU A 17 -17.85 -4.25 -5.16
C LEU A 17 -18.10 -5.37 -6.17
N GLY A 18 -18.88 -6.40 -5.83
CA GLY A 18 -18.99 -7.62 -6.61
C GLY A 18 -17.71 -8.46 -6.62
N LEU A 19 -16.82 -8.23 -5.65
CA LEU A 19 -15.55 -8.94 -5.47
C LEU A 19 -15.66 -9.89 -4.27
N GLU A 20 -15.02 -11.05 -4.36
CA GLU A 20 -14.85 -11.94 -3.21
C GLU A 20 -13.97 -11.25 -2.16
N GLN A 21 -14.49 -11.12 -0.94
CA GLN A 21 -13.83 -10.49 0.20
C GLN A 21 -14.20 -11.29 1.46
N THR A 22 -13.21 -11.99 2.01
CA THR A 22 -13.32 -12.71 3.29
C THR A 22 -12.51 -11.97 4.36
N GLU A 23 -12.57 -12.44 5.62
CA GLU A 23 -11.78 -11.88 6.73
C GLU A 23 -10.26 -11.97 6.52
N ASP A 24 -9.80 -12.87 5.64
CA ASP A 24 -8.38 -13.05 5.32
C ASP A 24 -7.91 -12.20 4.11
N HIS A 25 -8.83 -11.47 3.46
CA HIS A 25 -8.48 -10.59 2.36
C HIS A 25 -8.02 -9.21 2.85
N PRO A 26 -7.15 -8.53 2.09
CA PRO A 26 -6.87 -7.13 2.37
C PRO A 26 -8.14 -6.29 2.20
N VAL A 27 -8.38 -5.40 3.16
CA VAL A 27 -9.49 -4.44 3.07
C VAL A 27 -9.28 -3.50 1.88
N VAL A 28 -10.33 -3.30 1.10
CA VAL A 28 -10.33 -2.43 -0.09
C VAL A 28 -11.39 -1.34 0.00
N ASN A 29 -11.38 -0.42 -0.98
CA ASN A 29 -12.32 0.70 -1.05
C ASN A 29 -12.32 1.61 0.19
N VAL A 30 -11.12 1.76 0.78
CA VAL A 30 -10.83 2.70 1.85
C VAL A 30 -10.01 3.86 1.32
N THR A 31 -10.39 5.07 1.73
CA THR A 31 -9.64 6.28 1.43
C THR A 31 -8.47 6.44 2.40
N TRP A 32 -7.51 7.29 2.07
CA TRP A 32 -6.40 7.63 2.98
C TRP A 32 -6.90 8.11 4.36
N ASN A 33 -7.98 8.90 4.38
CA ASN A 33 -8.56 9.37 5.65
C ASN A 33 -9.17 8.25 6.49
N ASP A 34 -9.77 7.25 5.84
CA ASP A 34 -10.31 6.09 6.55
C ASP A 34 -9.18 5.32 7.24
N VAL A 35 -8.03 5.18 6.57
CA VAL A 35 -6.85 4.51 7.15
C VAL A 35 -6.25 5.33 8.29
N VAL A 36 -6.16 6.65 8.16
CA VAL A 36 -5.72 7.51 9.28
C VAL A 36 -6.65 7.40 10.47
N ALA A 37 -7.96 7.45 10.24
CA ALA A 37 -8.96 7.28 11.30
C ALA A 37 -8.85 5.88 11.95
N PHE A 38 -8.60 4.84 11.17
CA PHE A 38 -8.36 3.49 11.67
C PHE A 38 -7.10 3.42 12.55
N CYS A 39 -5.98 3.98 12.10
CA CYS A 39 -4.74 4.05 12.88
C CYS A 39 -4.95 4.79 14.21
N GLN A 40 -5.66 5.92 14.21
CA GLN A 40 -5.99 6.67 15.42
C GLN A 40 -6.87 5.87 16.38
N TRP A 41 -7.91 5.22 15.86
CA TRP A 41 -8.79 4.36 16.65
C TRP A 41 -8.03 3.18 17.25
N LEU A 42 -7.20 2.50 16.47
CA LEU A 42 -6.40 1.36 16.92
C LEU A 42 -5.41 1.80 17.99
N SER A 43 -4.80 2.99 17.80
CA SER A 43 -3.87 3.57 18.77
C SER A 43 -4.52 3.81 20.13
N ALA A 44 -5.70 4.44 20.13
CA ALA A 44 -6.47 4.67 21.33
C ALA A 44 -6.93 3.35 21.99
N LYS A 45 -7.28 2.36 21.18
CA LYS A 45 -7.75 1.05 21.66
C LYS A 45 -6.65 0.23 22.33
N GLU A 46 -5.44 0.25 21.79
CA GLU A 46 -4.33 -0.59 22.27
C GLU A 46 -3.30 0.14 23.13
N GLY A 47 -3.40 1.47 23.25
CA GLY A 47 -2.42 2.29 23.98
C GLY A 47 -1.04 2.29 23.32
N ARG A 48 -0.97 2.10 22.00
CA ARG A 48 0.24 2.10 21.18
C ARG A 48 0.07 3.09 20.04
N ASN A 49 1.14 3.65 19.52
CA ASN A 49 1.05 4.52 18.36
C ASN A 49 1.07 3.69 17.07
N TYR A 50 0.02 3.82 16.26
CA TYR A 50 -0.08 3.29 14.91
C TYR A 50 -0.24 4.45 13.93
N TRP A 51 0.48 4.40 12.81
CA TRP A 51 0.43 5.39 11.75
C TRP A 51 0.74 4.73 10.40
N LEU A 52 0.42 5.42 9.30
CA LEU A 52 0.82 5.02 7.95
C LEU A 52 2.34 5.18 7.79
N PRO A 53 3.05 4.22 7.15
CA PRO A 53 4.47 4.40 6.87
C PRO A 53 4.69 5.60 5.94
N SER A 54 5.85 6.25 6.04
CA SER A 54 6.29 7.11 4.95
C SER A 54 6.62 6.30 3.70
N GLU A 55 6.66 6.93 2.53
CA GLU A 55 7.03 6.28 1.27
C GLU A 55 8.41 5.62 1.37
N ALA A 56 9.36 6.29 2.04
CA ALA A 56 10.69 5.75 2.25
C ALA A 56 10.72 4.59 3.26
N GLN A 57 9.95 4.66 4.35
CA GLN A 57 9.81 3.53 5.29
C GLN A 57 9.20 2.32 4.58
N TRP A 58 8.20 2.53 3.73
CA TRP A 58 7.58 1.49 2.92
C TRP A 58 8.59 0.86 1.96
N GLU A 59 9.35 1.66 1.19
CA GLU A 59 10.34 1.13 0.26
C GLU A 59 11.48 0.40 0.98
N TYR A 60 11.93 0.90 2.13
CA TYR A 60 12.96 0.24 2.92
C TYR A 60 12.50 -1.13 3.43
N ALA A 61 11.27 -1.20 3.98
CA ALA A 61 10.66 -2.44 4.41
C ALA A 61 10.42 -3.40 3.24
N CYS A 62 10.02 -2.88 2.08
CA CYS A 62 9.83 -3.61 0.83
C CYS A 62 11.12 -4.33 0.40
N ARG A 63 12.23 -3.59 0.33
CA ARG A 63 13.53 -4.13 -0.08
C ARG A 63 14.10 -5.12 0.93
N ALA A 64 13.90 -4.90 2.23
CA ALA A 64 14.43 -5.78 3.28
C ALA A 64 15.93 -6.16 3.10
N GLY A 65 16.72 -5.21 2.59
CA GLY A 65 18.16 -5.37 2.33
C GLY A 65 18.54 -5.79 0.90
N THR A 66 17.60 -6.05 -0.01
CA THR A 66 17.90 -6.38 -1.41
C THR A 66 18.09 -5.15 -2.29
N THR A 67 18.90 -5.29 -3.34
CA THR A 67 19.09 -4.27 -4.39
C THR A 67 18.47 -4.69 -5.73
N THR A 68 17.81 -5.84 -5.78
CA THR A 68 17.06 -6.33 -6.94
C THR A 68 15.84 -5.44 -7.22
N GLN A 69 15.30 -5.54 -8.43
CA GLN A 69 14.08 -4.84 -8.87
C GLN A 69 12.89 -5.22 -7.99
N TRP A 70 12.70 -6.52 -7.74
CA TRP A 70 11.78 -7.05 -6.75
C TRP A 70 12.57 -7.85 -5.71
N TYR A 71 12.22 -7.77 -4.43
CA TYR A 71 12.79 -8.63 -3.40
C TYR A 71 12.78 -10.09 -3.87
N GLY A 72 13.94 -10.73 -3.83
CA GLY A 72 14.11 -12.12 -4.25
C GLY A 72 14.33 -12.34 -5.76
N THR A 73 14.07 -11.38 -6.65
CA THR A 73 14.24 -11.60 -8.11
C THR A 73 14.34 -10.32 -8.96
N ASP A 74 15.12 -10.39 -10.04
CA ASP A 74 15.10 -9.42 -11.16
C ASP A 74 14.32 -9.96 -12.38
N ASP A 75 13.83 -11.20 -12.30
CA ASP A 75 13.06 -11.87 -13.34
C ASP A 75 11.55 -11.71 -13.08
N LEU A 76 10.86 -11.11 -14.06
CA LEU A 76 9.41 -10.94 -14.08
C LEU A 76 8.67 -12.28 -13.98
N TYR A 77 9.19 -13.36 -14.55
CA TYR A 77 8.54 -14.67 -14.45
C TYR A 77 8.58 -15.23 -13.03
N ALA A 78 9.63 -14.92 -12.26
CA ALA A 78 9.72 -15.31 -10.86
C ALA A 78 8.91 -14.41 -9.92
N LEU A 79 8.51 -13.20 -10.34
CA LEU A 79 7.66 -12.30 -9.54
C LEU A 79 6.33 -12.97 -9.13
N GLN A 80 5.82 -13.91 -9.94
CA GLN A 80 4.57 -14.63 -9.63
C GLN A 80 4.64 -15.45 -8.33
N GLU A 81 5.83 -15.77 -7.84
CA GLU A 81 6.02 -16.46 -6.56
C GLU A 81 5.94 -15.49 -5.37
N HIS A 82 6.11 -14.19 -5.62
CA HIS A 82 6.19 -13.13 -4.62
C HIS A 82 4.98 -12.20 -4.62
N ALA A 83 4.17 -12.17 -5.69
CA ALA A 83 3.10 -11.19 -5.84
C ALA A 83 1.86 -11.72 -6.56
N TRP A 84 0.73 -11.13 -6.20
CA TRP A 84 -0.52 -11.16 -6.98
C TRP A 84 -0.63 -9.88 -7.80
N PHE A 85 -0.52 -9.95 -9.12
CA PHE A 85 -0.60 -8.81 -10.03
C PHE A 85 -1.49 -9.18 -11.23
N GLY A 86 -1.79 -8.23 -12.12
CA GLY A 86 -2.85 -8.41 -13.13
C GLY A 86 -2.76 -9.67 -14.00
N ALA A 87 -1.56 -10.24 -14.20
CA ALA A 87 -1.39 -11.46 -14.99
C ALA A 87 -1.76 -12.75 -14.23
N ASN A 88 -1.67 -12.78 -12.90
CA ASN A 88 -1.91 -13.98 -12.09
C ASN A 88 -2.99 -13.79 -11.00
N ALA A 89 -3.57 -12.60 -10.86
CA ALA A 89 -4.55 -12.29 -9.82
C ALA A 89 -6.01 -12.54 -10.21
N GLU A 90 -6.28 -12.91 -11.47
CA GLU A 90 -7.65 -13.20 -11.95
C GLU A 90 -8.64 -12.03 -11.78
N GLY A 91 -8.14 -10.80 -11.75
CA GLY A 91 -8.97 -9.60 -11.57
C GLY A 91 -9.55 -9.43 -10.16
N ARG A 92 -9.01 -10.12 -9.15
CA ARG A 92 -9.41 -9.98 -7.73
C ARG A 92 -8.20 -9.92 -6.79
N SER A 93 -8.43 -9.39 -5.59
CA SER A 93 -7.53 -9.59 -4.45
C SER A 93 -7.55 -11.06 -4.01
N HIS A 94 -6.51 -11.48 -3.29
CA HIS A 94 -6.39 -12.82 -2.71
C HIS A 94 -6.18 -12.71 -1.19
N PRO A 95 -6.40 -13.79 -0.42
CA PRO A 95 -6.04 -13.79 1.00
C PRO A 95 -4.57 -13.41 1.21
N VAL A 96 -4.30 -12.67 2.28
CA VAL A 96 -2.95 -12.19 2.60
C VAL A 96 -2.01 -13.36 2.91
N GLY A 97 -0.72 -13.19 2.60
CA GLY A 97 0.33 -14.12 2.98
C GLY A 97 0.43 -15.39 2.14
N GLN A 98 -0.22 -15.44 0.97
CA GLN A 98 -0.20 -16.63 0.11
C GLN A 98 1.02 -16.72 -0.82
N LYS A 99 1.76 -15.61 -0.98
CA LYS A 99 3.01 -15.56 -1.76
C LYS A 99 4.24 -15.51 -0.85
N LEU A 100 5.41 -15.79 -1.42
CA LEU A 100 6.67 -15.80 -0.69
C LEU A 100 6.99 -14.42 -0.11
N PRO A 101 7.30 -14.30 1.19
CA PRO A 101 7.63 -13.02 1.79
C PRO A 101 9.05 -12.58 1.45
N ASN A 102 9.36 -11.33 1.79
CA ASN A 102 10.74 -10.84 1.79
C ASN A 102 11.53 -11.35 3.02
N ALA A 103 12.80 -10.94 3.12
CA ALA A 103 13.70 -11.39 4.20
C ALA A 103 13.24 -10.99 5.62
N TRP A 104 12.33 -10.01 5.74
CA TRP A 104 11.74 -9.58 7.01
C TRP A 104 10.36 -10.19 7.29
N ARG A 105 9.95 -11.17 6.48
CA ARG A 105 8.66 -11.87 6.56
C ARG A 105 7.45 -10.96 6.27
N LEU A 106 7.66 -9.90 5.50
CA LEU A 106 6.56 -9.10 4.96
C LEU A 106 6.08 -9.72 3.66
N HIS A 107 4.76 -9.90 3.55
CA HIS A 107 4.10 -10.51 2.40
C HIS A 107 3.42 -9.46 1.53
N ASP A 108 3.10 -9.84 0.29
CA ASP A 108 2.22 -9.10 -0.63
C ASP A 108 2.65 -7.67 -1.02
N ILE A 109 3.83 -7.21 -0.60
CA ILE A 109 4.32 -5.84 -0.84
C ILE A 109 4.34 -5.41 -2.33
N TYR A 110 4.47 -6.33 -3.28
CA TYR A 110 4.48 -6.01 -4.72
C TYR A 110 3.14 -6.22 -5.43
N GLY A 111 2.06 -6.49 -4.70
CA GLY A 111 0.79 -6.77 -5.34
C GLY A 111 -0.30 -7.00 -4.32
N ASN A 112 -1.27 -7.84 -4.69
CA ASN A 112 -2.53 -7.98 -3.99
C ASN A 112 -3.33 -6.68 -4.00
N VAL A 113 -2.93 -5.64 -3.24
CA VAL A 113 -3.54 -4.31 -3.23
C VAL A 113 -2.48 -3.21 -3.14
N GLY A 114 -2.77 -2.03 -3.69
CA GLY A 114 -1.92 -0.86 -3.48
C GLY A 114 -2.08 -0.31 -2.06
N GLU A 115 -0.97 0.03 -1.42
CA GLU A 115 -0.92 0.43 -0.01
C GLU A 115 -0.71 1.93 0.14
N TRP A 116 -1.51 2.57 1.00
CA TRP A 116 -1.36 4.00 1.28
C TRP A 116 -0.07 4.29 2.08
N CYS A 117 0.60 5.39 1.73
CA CYS A 117 1.67 5.98 2.53
C CYS A 117 1.23 7.33 3.12
N ALA A 118 1.94 7.84 4.12
CA ALA A 118 1.65 9.12 4.76
C ALA A 118 1.86 10.31 3.80
N ASP A 119 2.80 10.19 2.88
CA ASP A 119 3.35 11.26 2.06
C ASP A 119 2.33 11.85 1.07
N TRP A 120 2.49 13.14 0.81
CA TRP A 120 1.96 13.76 -0.39
C TRP A 120 2.79 13.35 -1.60
N TYR A 121 2.16 13.17 -2.76
CA TYR A 121 2.87 12.86 -4.00
C TYR A 121 3.39 14.13 -4.67
N ASP A 122 4.68 14.14 -5.00
CA ASP A 122 5.32 15.12 -5.89
C ASP A 122 6.38 14.40 -6.74
N PRO A 123 6.26 14.42 -8.09
CA PRO A 123 7.20 13.74 -8.98
C PRO A 123 8.63 14.29 -8.92
N SER A 124 8.82 15.49 -8.37
CA SER A 124 10.13 16.15 -8.23
C SER A 124 10.75 15.97 -6.83
N TYR A 125 10.04 15.35 -5.89
CA TYR A 125 10.46 15.30 -4.49
C TYR A 125 11.81 14.62 -4.31
N TYR A 126 12.07 13.54 -5.06
CA TYR A 126 13.29 12.75 -4.92
C TYR A 126 14.55 13.57 -5.24
N ALA A 127 14.46 14.59 -6.12
CA ALA A 127 15.59 15.46 -6.44
C ALA A 127 16.01 16.36 -5.27
N ASN A 128 15.11 16.61 -4.31
CA ASN A 128 15.31 17.53 -3.18
C ASN A 128 15.02 16.87 -1.82
N SER A 129 14.88 15.55 -1.78
CA SER A 129 14.54 14.81 -0.56
C SER A 129 15.66 14.91 0.47
N PRO A 130 15.35 15.10 1.77
CA PRO A 130 16.35 14.92 2.81
C PRO A 130 16.84 13.46 2.83
N LEU A 131 18.07 13.27 3.32
CA LEU A 131 18.71 11.95 3.43
C LEU A 131 18.18 11.14 4.62
N GLU A 132 17.79 11.82 5.70
CA GLU A 132 17.33 11.19 6.93
C GLU A 132 15.81 11.35 7.05
N ASP A 133 15.11 10.22 7.17
CA ASP A 133 13.66 10.10 7.42
C ASP A 133 12.76 11.04 6.58
N PRO A 134 12.81 10.96 5.24
CA PRO A 134 11.98 11.79 4.38
C PRO A 134 10.48 11.52 4.58
N GLN A 135 9.70 12.59 4.69
CA GLN A 135 8.26 12.59 4.98
C GLN A 135 7.39 13.05 3.80
N GLY A 136 8.00 13.24 2.63
CA GLY A 136 7.34 13.82 1.47
C GLY A 136 7.31 15.36 1.53
N PRO A 137 6.71 16.00 0.52
CA PRO A 137 6.48 17.44 0.49
C PRO A 137 5.38 17.84 1.50
N GLU A 138 5.39 19.09 1.95
CA GLU A 138 4.41 19.60 2.94
C GLU A 138 2.96 19.59 2.41
N LEU A 139 2.79 19.75 1.09
CA LEU A 139 1.49 19.84 0.42
C LEU A 139 1.52 19.09 -0.91
N GLY A 140 0.36 18.58 -1.32
CA GLY A 140 0.17 17.94 -2.61
C GLY A 140 -1.31 17.78 -2.96
N LEU A 141 -1.57 17.31 -4.18
CA LEU A 141 -2.94 17.07 -4.67
C LEU A 141 -3.44 15.65 -4.37
N SER A 142 -2.53 14.72 -4.09
CA SER A 142 -2.82 13.30 -3.87
C SER A 142 -1.81 12.67 -2.93
N ARG A 143 -2.24 11.68 -2.14
CA ARG A 143 -1.36 10.89 -1.27
C ARG A 143 -0.67 9.78 -2.05
N VAL A 144 0.53 9.42 -1.63
CA VAL A 144 1.30 8.32 -2.23
C VAL A 144 0.60 6.99 -1.98
N ARG A 145 0.60 6.13 -3.01
CA ARG A 145 0.32 4.70 -2.90
C ARG A 145 1.51 3.94 -3.46
N ARG A 146 1.90 2.87 -2.78
CA ARG A 146 3.01 2.00 -3.18
C ARG A 146 2.53 0.57 -3.37
N GLY A 147 3.43 -0.25 -3.89
CA GLY A 147 3.13 -1.59 -4.38
C GLY A 147 2.51 -1.54 -5.77
N ASP A 148 1.98 -2.68 -6.17
CA ASP A 148 1.14 -2.82 -7.34
C ASP A 148 -0.25 -3.26 -6.88
N CYS A 149 -1.19 -3.50 -7.80
CA CYS A 149 -2.47 -4.08 -7.43
C CYS A 149 -2.94 -5.09 -8.47
N TRP A 150 -3.87 -5.94 -8.05
CA TRP A 150 -4.48 -6.97 -8.88
C TRP A 150 -5.13 -6.48 -10.19
N THR A 151 -5.40 -5.17 -10.33
CA THR A 151 -6.04 -4.60 -11.52
C THR A 151 -5.07 -3.98 -12.51
N ILE A 152 -3.82 -3.71 -12.11
CA ILE A 152 -2.80 -3.21 -13.01
C ILE A 152 -2.29 -4.41 -13.81
N LYS A 153 -2.51 -4.37 -15.13
CA LYS A 153 -1.78 -5.26 -16.04
C LYS A 153 -0.32 -4.99 -15.75
N GLY A 154 0.44 -6.03 -15.39
CA GLY A 154 1.88 -5.90 -15.14
C GLY A 154 2.56 -5.13 -16.28
N PRO A 155 3.78 -4.61 -16.04
CA PRO A 155 4.48 -3.75 -17.00
C PRO A 155 4.44 -4.26 -18.44
#